data_AF-A0A7S0DI18-F1
#
_entry.id   AF-A0A7S0DI18-F1
#
_cell.length_a   1.000
_cell.length_b   1.000
_cell.length_c   1.000
_cell.angle_alpha   90.00
_cell.angle_beta   90.00
_cell.angle_gamma   90.00
#
_symmetry.space_group_name_H-M   'P 1'
#
loop_
_entity.id
_entity.type
_entity.pdbx_description
1 polymer ?
#
loop_
_entity_poly.entity_id
_entity_poly.type
_entity_poly.pdbx_seq_one_letter_code
_entity_poly.pdbx_strand_id
1 'polypeptide(L)'
;NISGVEVASVDTLNLLQLAPGGHLGRFIIWSEAAFNKLSDIWGSTKRESTAKKGYKLPYTCITNSDIGRIINSAEIQGHKSLNPAKAAPRTHLKKRNPLRNKAVMDSLNPYAVEMRKTEQMRQQAAKNDRKGILAKRRAAQKANRIQRKVNYAKIHTDYTVLTKSDLDQKIASDAAERKRLIEEEAARKLAEEEAERKMLADKEASKKAKTAAAESKAPVEEDDEDDDDDDDDDDDE
;
A
#
# COMPACT_ATOMS: atom_id res chain seq x y z
N ASN A 1 44.94 62.07 18.99
CA ASN A 1 43.73 62.24 18.17
C ASN A 1 43.55 60.94 17.39
N ILE A 2 42.57 60.11 17.77
CA ILE A 2 42.40 58.74 17.25
C ILE A 2 41.19 58.71 16.32
N SER A 3 41.34 58.17 15.12
CA SER A 3 40.26 58.06 14.14
C SER A 3 39.17 57.11 14.61
N GLY A 4 37.89 57.48 14.45
CA GLY A 4 36.75 56.65 14.83
C GLY A 4 36.36 56.71 16.30
N VAL A 5 37.09 57.50 17.11
CA VAL A 5 36.77 57.74 18.52
C VAL A 5 36.14 59.13 18.67
N GLU A 6 35.03 59.19 19.39
CA GLU A 6 34.35 60.44 19.73
C GLU A 6 34.24 60.56 21.25
N VAL A 7 34.35 61.79 21.76
CA VAL A 7 34.21 62.11 23.18
C VAL A 7 32.91 62.86 23.38
N ALA A 8 32.13 62.45 24.37
CA ALA A 8 30.85 63.08 24.73
C ALA A 8 30.75 63.25 26.25
N SER A 9 30.17 64.37 26.68
CA SER A 9 29.83 64.60 28.09
C SER A 9 28.44 64.03 28.41
N VAL A 10 28.27 63.48 29.61
CA VAL A 10 26.99 62.90 30.07
C VAL A 10 25.89 63.95 30.21
N ASP A 11 26.26 65.18 30.56
CA ASP A 11 25.30 66.29 30.73
C ASP A 11 24.63 66.71 29.41
N THR A 12 25.34 66.51 28.30
CA THR A 12 24.95 66.94 26.94
C THR A 12 24.99 65.76 25.96
N LEU A 13 24.57 64.59 26.43
CA LEU A 13 24.64 63.35 25.65
C LEU A 13 23.72 63.43 24.42
N ASN A 14 24.31 63.44 23.23
CA ASN A 14 23.58 63.59 21.97
C ASN A 14 23.14 62.24 21.42
N LEU A 15 21.87 62.16 20.97
CA LEU A 15 21.31 61.00 20.31
C LEU A 15 22.07 60.64 19.01
N LEU A 16 22.53 61.62 18.24
CA LEU A 16 23.25 61.38 16.98
C LEU A 16 24.58 60.65 17.20
N GLN A 17 25.22 60.91 18.34
CA GLN A 17 26.44 60.21 18.73
C GLN A 17 26.12 58.81 19.28
N LEU A 18 25.03 58.63 20.01
CA LEU A 18 24.66 57.30 20.51
C LEU A 18 24.15 56.35 19.41
N ALA A 19 23.39 56.88 18.45
CA ALA A 19 22.73 56.14 17.39
C ALA A 19 22.92 56.83 16.02
N PRO A 20 24.15 56.80 15.46
CA PRO A 20 24.42 57.39 14.14
C PRO A 20 23.58 56.70 13.06
N GLY A 21 22.87 57.49 12.26
CA GLY A 21 21.93 56.97 11.25
C GLY A 21 20.74 56.19 11.83
N GLY A 22 20.47 56.29 13.14
CA GLY A 22 19.35 55.61 13.79
C GLY A 22 19.61 54.15 14.20
N HIS A 23 20.84 53.66 14.12
CA HIS A 23 21.19 52.30 14.56
C HIS A 23 21.49 52.27 16.06
N LEU A 24 20.82 51.37 16.79
CA LEU A 24 21.06 51.16 18.21
C LEU A 24 22.28 50.24 18.42
N GLY A 25 23.02 50.45 19.51
CA GLY A 25 24.13 49.58 19.90
C GLY A 25 25.51 50.08 19.49
N ARG A 26 25.90 51.27 19.96
CA ARG A 26 27.28 51.78 19.84
C ARG A 26 28.15 51.25 20.97
N PHE A 27 29.41 50.93 20.67
CA PHE A 27 30.40 50.61 21.70
C PHE A 27 30.80 51.90 22.44
N ILE A 28 30.42 51.99 23.71
CA ILE A 28 30.63 53.18 24.55
C ILE A 28 31.47 52.78 25.76
N ILE A 29 32.50 53.56 26.04
CA ILE A 29 33.34 53.43 27.23
C ILE A 29 32.97 54.57 28.19
N TRP A 30 32.65 54.22 29.43
CA TRP A 30 32.28 55.18 30.47
C TRP A 30 33.42 55.35 31.47
N SER A 31 33.65 56.58 31.93
CA SER A 31 34.40 56.81 33.17
C SER A 31 33.50 56.57 34.39
N GLU A 32 34.08 56.26 35.54
CA GLU A 32 33.32 55.97 36.77
C GLU A 32 32.39 57.12 37.17
N ALA A 33 32.91 58.35 37.20
CA ALA A 33 32.13 59.53 37.52
C ALA A 33 30.97 59.77 36.54
N ALA A 34 31.20 59.49 35.24
CA ALA A 34 30.18 59.61 34.21
C ALA A 34 29.05 58.59 34.41
N PHE A 35 29.39 57.34 34.73
CA PHE A 35 28.42 56.28 34.95
C PHE A 35 27.53 56.54 36.18
N ASN A 36 28.11 57.02 37.28
CA ASN A 36 27.36 57.36 38.48
C ASN A 36 26.37 58.52 38.23
N LYS A 37 26.77 59.53 37.44
CA LYS A 37 25.94 60.70 37.13
C LYS A 37 24.71 60.37 36.25
N LEU A 38 24.75 59.32 35.43
CA LEU A 38 23.62 58.91 34.58
C LEU A 38 22.35 58.65 35.40
N SER A 39 22.49 58.04 36.58
CA SER A 39 21.35 57.70 37.45
C SER A 39 20.65 58.95 38.00
N ASP A 40 21.37 60.04 38.21
CA ASP A 40 20.78 61.31 38.64
C ASP A 40 20.16 62.07 37.46
N ILE A 41 20.82 62.06 36.29
CA ILE A 41 20.33 62.75 35.09
C ILE A 41 19.05 62.12 34.55
N TRP A 42 18.96 60.79 34.54
CA TRP A 42 17.83 60.09 33.93
C TRP A 42 16.90 59.45 34.95
N GLY A 43 17.35 59.20 36.17
CA GLY A 43 16.58 58.49 37.18
C GLY A 43 16.60 56.98 36.96
N SER A 44 15.58 56.32 37.51
CA SER A 44 15.33 54.89 37.39
C SER A 44 13.83 54.67 37.16
N THR A 45 13.41 53.45 36.85
CA THR A 45 11.98 53.09 36.74
C THR A 45 11.18 53.42 38.02
N LYS A 46 11.85 53.47 39.17
CA LYS A 46 11.26 53.80 40.49
C LYS A 46 11.52 55.23 40.97
N ARG A 47 12.58 55.89 40.48
CA ARG A 47 13.05 57.20 40.97
C ARG A 47 13.03 58.20 39.82
N GLU A 48 12.37 59.33 40.04
CA GLU A 48 12.34 60.42 39.04
C GLU A 48 13.73 61.04 38.84
N SER A 49 13.94 61.64 37.67
CA SER A 49 15.19 62.37 37.39
C SER A 49 15.34 63.58 38.30
N THR A 50 16.55 63.80 38.84
CA THR A 50 16.86 65.01 39.62
C THR A 50 17.27 66.17 38.74
N ALA A 51 17.96 65.90 37.62
CA ALA A 51 18.42 66.95 36.71
C ALA A 51 17.33 67.41 35.72
N LYS A 52 16.46 66.50 35.27
CA LYS A 52 15.43 66.77 34.27
C LYS A 52 14.06 66.82 34.95
N LYS A 53 13.58 68.04 35.18
CA LYS A 53 12.30 68.30 35.85
C LYS A 53 11.15 67.58 35.14
N GLY A 54 10.44 66.73 35.88
CA GLY A 54 9.26 66.01 35.39
C GLY A 54 9.56 64.87 34.41
N TYR A 55 10.83 64.53 34.19
CA TYR A 55 11.20 63.42 33.33
C TYR A 55 11.12 62.08 34.08
N LYS A 56 10.47 61.10 33.45
CA LYS A 56 10.39 59.70 33.90
C LYS A 56 10.84 58.79 32.77
N LEU A 57 11.54 57.71 33.11
CA LEU A 57 11.83 56.67 32.13
C LEU A 57 10.53 56.07 31.60
N PRO A 58 10.42 55.81 30.28
CA PRO A 58 9.31 55.05 29.73
C PRO A 58 9.18 53.68 30.41
N TYR A 59 7.96 53.30 30.75
CA TYR A 59 7.67 51.95 31.20
C TYR A 59 7.59 51.01 30.00
N THR A 60 8.16 49.82 30.14
CA THR A 60 7.98 48.77 29.14
C THR A 60 6.53 48.29 29.16
N CYS A 61 5.96 48.01 27.98
CA CYS A 61 4.60 47.48 27.90
C CYS A 61 4.48 46.08 28.52
N ILE A 62 5.58 45.32 28.54
CA ILE A 62 5.68 43.98 29.11
C ILE A 62 6.82 43.98 30.13
N THR A 63 6.58 43.39 31.31
CA THR A 63 7.59 43.30 32.38
C THR A 63 8.73 42.35 32.03
N ASN A 64 8.42 41.21 31.39
CA ASN A 64 9.40 40.24 30.92
C ASN A 64 9.39 40.19 29.38
N SER A 65 10.53 40.46 28.76
CA SER A 65 10.67 40.48 27.29
C SER A 65 10.75 39.09 26.66
N ASP A 66 11.08 38.05 27.44
CA ASP A 66 11.15 36.67 26.95
C ASP A 66 9.76 36.06 26.86
N ILE A 67 9.12 36.31 25.72
CA ILE A 67 7.79 35.78 25.38
C ILE A 67 7.84 34.24 25.28
N GLY A 68 8.96 33.66 24.84
CA GLY A 68 9.11 32.21 24.74
C GLY A 68 9.02 31.53 26.10
N ARG A 69 9.69 32.10 27.11
CA ARG A 69 9.58 31.63 28.50
C ARG A 69 8.16 31.75 29.05
N ILE A 70 7.47 32.85 28.77
CA ILE A 70 6.08 33.04 29.21
C ILE A 70 5.18 31.99 28.57
N ILE A 71 5.23 31.84 27.24
CA ILE A 71 4.40 30.88 26.50
C ILE A 71 4.66 29.46 26.99
N ASN A 72 5.91 29.08 27.21
CA ASN A 72 6.29 27.72 27.60
C ASN A 72 6.24 27.47 29.12
N SER A 73 5.69 28.41 29.90
CA SER A 73 5.59 28.26 31.34
C SER A 73 4.51 27.22 31.72
N ALA A 74 4.68 26.57 32.87
CA ALA A 74 3.75 25.55 33.33
C ALA A 74 2.33 26.11 33.58
N GLU A 75 2.24 27.38 33.97
CA GLU A 75 0.98 28.08 34.20
C GLU A 75 0.17 28.24 32.92
N ILE A 76 0.84 28.48 31.78
CA ILE A 76 0.16 28.64 30.48
C ILE A 76 -0.06 27.27 29.82
N GLN A 77 0.95 26.41 29.80
CA GLN A 77 0.86 25.10 29.13
C GLN A 77 -0.02 24.10 29.90
N GLY A 78 -0.08 24.20 31.23
CA GLY A 78 -0.97 23.40 32.07
C GLY A 78 -2.40 23.96 32.16
N HIS A 79 -2.65 25.12 31.58
CA HIS A 79 -3.97 25.75 31.63
C HIS A 79 -4.96 24.97 30.75
N LYS A 80 -6.08 24.55 31.34
CA LYS A 80 -7.11 23.73 30.67
C LYS A 80 -7.71 24.37 29.41
N SER A 81 -7.67 25.69 29.28
CA SER A 81 -8.20 26.38 28.08
C SER A 81 -7.23 26.36 26.89
N LEU A 82 -5.98 25.94 27.06
CA LEU A 82 -5.07 25.79 25.94
C LEU A 82 -5.45 24.54 25.14
N ASN A 83 -5.87 24.75 23.90
CA ASN A 83 -6.17 23.63 23.01
C ASN A 83 -4.86 22.94 22.58
N PRO A 84 -4.84 21.61 22.46
CA PRO A 84 -3.71 20.93 21.87
C PRO A 84 -3.46 21.42 20.45
N ALA A 85 -2.22 21.34 20.00
CA ALA A 85 -1.84 21.70 18.64
C ALA A 85 -2.71 20.92 17.64
N LYS A 86 -3.46 21.64 16.80
CA LYS A 86 -4.28 21.01 15.77
C LYS A 86 -3.37 20.34 14.76
N ALA A 87 -3.69 19.09 14.41
CA ALA A 87 -3.00 18.41 13.32
C ALA A 87 -3.07 19.27 12.05
N ALA A 88 -1.99 19.23 11.26
CA ALA A 88 -1.94 19.94 10.00
C ALA A 88 -3.17 19.59 9.14
N PRO A 89 -3.82 20.59 8.51
CA PRO A 89 -4.96 20.30 7.65
C PRO A 89 -4.49 19.33 6.57
N ARG A 90 -5.19 18.19 6.44
CA ARG A 90 -4.89 17.22 5.39
C ARG A 90 -5.00 17.95 4.06
N THR A 91 -3.88 18.09 3.36
CA THR A 91 -3.86 18.62 1.99
C THR A 91 -4.89 17.81 1.18
N HIS A 92 -5.84 18.48 0.54
CA HIS A 92 -6.93 17.82 -0.18
C HIS A 92 -6.39 16.65 -1.01
N LEU A 93 -6.83 15.43 -0.69
CA LEU A 93 -6.44 14.27 -1.49
C LEU A 93 -6.91 14.52 -2.91
N LYS A 94 -6.01 14.33 -3.88
CA LYS A 94 -6.32 14.47 -5.32
C LYS A 94 -7.56 13.64 -5.66
N LYS A 95 -8.63 14.29 -6.12
CA LYS A 95 -9.88 13.63 -6.55
C LYS A 95 -9.55 12.52 -7.55
N ARG A 96 -10.00 11.29 -7.26
CA ARG A 96 -9.85 10.13 -8.13
C ARG A 96 -11.14 9.94 -8.92
N ASN A 97 -11.04 9.60 -10.21
CA ASN A 97 -12.22 9.39 -11.04
C ASN A 97 -12.92 8.06 -10.66
N PRO A 98 -14.18 8.06 -10.19
CA PRO A 98 -14.91 6.85 -9.78
C PRO A 98 -15.17 5.87 -10.93
N LEU A 99 -15.36 6.37 -12.15
CA LEU A 99 -15.62 5.51 -13.32
C LEU A 99 -14.39 4.67 -13.71
N ARG A 100 -13.19 5.14 -13.36
CA ARG A 100 -11.94 4.41 -13.56
C ARG A 100 -11.48 3.66 -12.30
N ASN A 101 -11.80 4.18 -11.11
CA ASN A 101 -11.39 3.58 -9.84
C ASN A 101 -12.58 2.98 -9.09
N LYS A 102 -12.66 1.65 -9.09
CA LYS A 102 -13.72 0.86 -8.46
C LYS A 102 -13.86 1.13 -6.96
N ALA A 103 -12.75 1.21 -6.21
CA ALA A 103 -12.81 1.43 -4.76
C ALA A 103 -13.45 2.79 -4.40
N VAL A 104 -13.21 3.81 -5.23
CA VAL A 104 -13.83 5.12 -5.06
C VAL A 104 -15.31 5.08 -5.43
N MET A 105 -15.67 4.39 -6.51
CA MET A 105 -17.08 4.19 -6.87
C MET A 105 -17.84 3.42 -5.79
N ASP A 106 -17.21 2.42 -5.18
CA ASP A 106 -17.83 1.58 -4.15
C ASP A 106 -18.04 2.35 -2.84
N SER A 107 -17.09 3.23 -2.49
CA SER A 107 -17.25 4.15 -1.36
C SER A 107 -18.35 5.20 -1.59
N LEU A 108 -18.62 5.56 -2.85
CA LEU A 108 -19.64 6.56 -3.21
C LEU A 108 -21.02 5.94 -3.41
N ASN A 109 -21.08 4.75 -4.00
CA ASN A 109 -22.31 4.06 -4.36
C ASN A 109 -22.21 2.56 -4.00
N PRO A 110 -22.85 2.11 -2.90
CA PRO A 110 -22.83 0.70 -2.51
C PRO A 110 -23.50 -0.22 -3.55
N TYR A 111 -24.49 0.28 -4.29
CA TYR A 111 -25.18 -0.50 -5.34
C TYR A 111 -24.28 -0.82 -6.54
N ALA A 112 -23.18 -0.07 -6.74
CA ALA A 112 -22.22 -0.35 -7.80
C ALA A 112 -21.52 -1.72 -7.62
N VAL A 113 -21.45 -2.23 -6.39
CA VAL A 113 -20.94 -3.58 -6.10
C VAL A 113 -21.93 -4.64 -6.58
N GLU A 114 -23.21 -4.51 -6.25
CA GLU A 114 -24.25 -5.45 -6.64
C GLU A 114 -24.44 -5.49 -8.15
N MET A 115 -24.51 -4.32 -8.80
CA MET A 115 -24.64 -4.23 -10.26
C MET A 115 -23.48 -4.89 -11.00
N ARG A 116 -22.25 -4.80 -10.47
CA ARG A 116 -21.11 -5.51 -11.07
C ARG A 116 -21.20 -7.02 -10.86
N LYS A 117 -21.68 -7.48 -9.70
CA LYS A 117 -21.89 -8.92 -9.45
C LYS A 117 -22.95 -9.49 -10.39
N THR A 118 -24.10 -8.83 -10.52
CA THR A 118 -25.18 -9.28 -11.42
C THR A 118 -24.74 -9.31 -12.87
N GLU A 119 -24.05 -8.26 -13.33
CA GLU A 119 -23.51 -8.18 -14.68
C GLU A 119 -22.43 -9.25 -14.94
N GLN A 120 -21.57 -9.55 -13.97
CA GLN A 120 -20.59 -10.65 -14.07
C GLN A 120 -21.28 -12.01 -14.22
N MET A 121 -22.31 -12.29 -13.42
CA MET A 121 -23.09 -13.52 -13.51
C MET A 121 -23.75 -13.66 -14.89
N ARG A 122 -24.37 -12.58 -15.38
CA ARG A 122 -24.97 -12.52 -16.71
C ARG A 122 -23.96 -12.77 -17.84
N GLN A 123 -22.77 -12.18 -17.74
CA GLN A 123 -21.70 -12.39 -18.72
C GLN A 123 -21.17 -13.83 -18.71
N GLN A 124 -21.08 -14.46 -17.53
CA GLN A 124 -20.68 -15.86 -17.42
C GLN A 124 -21.73 -16.79 -18.06
N ALA A 125 -23.02 -16.56 -17.79
CA ALA A 125 -24.12 -17.30 -18.42
C ALA A 125 -24.06 -17.19 -19.95
N ALA A 126 -23.97 -15.96 -20.48
CA ALA A 126 -23.87 -15.73 -21.92
C ALA A 126 -22.63 -16.41 -22.57
N LYS A 127 -21.49 -16.44 -21.86
CA LYS A 127 -20.29 -17.17 -22.31
C LYS A 127 -20.53 -18.67 -22.38
N ASN A 128 -21.22 -19.24 -21.39
CA ASN A 128 -21.55 -20.66 -21.36
C ASN A 128 -22.54 -21.04 -22.46
N ASP A 129 -23.57 -20.23 -22.69
CA ASP A 129 -24.53 -20.42 -23.78
C ASP A 129 -23.83 -20.37 -25.14
N ARG A 130 -22.97 -19.37 -25.35
CA ARG A 130 -22.16 -19.25 -26.58
C ARG A 130 -21.23 -20.45 -26.77
N LYS A 131 -20.62 -20.96 -25.69
CA LYS A 131 -19.81 -22.20 -25.74
C LYS A 131 -20.66 -23.40 -26.15
N GLY A 132 -21.86 -23.55 -25.58
CA GLY A 132 -22.80 -24.62 -25.94
C GLY A 132 -23.23 -24.57 -27.41
N ILE A 133 -23.60 -23.39 -27.91
CA ILE A 133 -23.95 -23.17 -29.32
C ILE A 133 -22.75 -23.50 -30.23
N LEU A 134 -21.56 -23.04 -29.87
CA LEU A 134 -20.34 -23.31 -30.65
C LEU A 134 -19.97 -24.79 -30.65
N ALA A 135 -20.16 -25.50 -29.53
CA ALA A 135 -19.94 -26.93 -29.42
C ALA A 135 -20.90 -27.72 -30.33
N LYS A 136 -22.19 -27.40 -30.31
CA LYS A 136 -23.19 -27.98 -31.22
C LYS A 136 -22.84 -27.72 -32.68
N ARG A 137 -22.44 -26.50 -33.04
CA ARG A 137 -21.98 -26.14 -34.40
C ARG A 137 -20.75 -26.95 -34.82
N ARG A 138 -19.76 -27.10 -33.94
CA ARG A 138 -18.55 -27.91 -34.20
C ARG A 138 -18.89 -29.40 -34.34
N ALA A 139 -19.80 -29.94 -33.54
CA ALA A 139 -20.26 -31.31 -33.64
C ALA A 139 -20.99 -31.57 -34.97
N ALA A 140 -21.90 -30.68 -35.37
CA ALA A 140 -22.61 -30.77 -36.66
C ALA A 140 -21.64 -30.69 -37.86
N GLN A 141 -20.62 -29.82 -37.81
CA GLN A 141 -19.57 -29.75 -38.84
C GLN A 141 -18.76 -31.06 -38.92
N LYS A 142 -18.40 -31.67 -37.79
CA LYS A 142 -17.72 -32.98 -37.76
C LYS A 142 -18.60 -34.07 -38.36
N ALA A 143 -19.88 -34.11 -37.99
CA ALA A 143 -20.84 -35.08 -38.54
C ALA A 143 -21.01 -34.93 -40.07
N ASN A 144 -21.19 -33.70 -40.56
CA ASN A 144 -21.25 -33.42 -42.00
C ASN A 144 -19.96 -33.82 -42.74
N ARG A 145 -18.79 -33.65 -42.12
CA ARG A 145 -17.51 -34.08 -42.70
C ARG A 145 -17.43 -35.61 -42.82
N ILE A 146 -17.89 -36.33 -41.81
CA ILE A 146 -17.95 -37.81 -41.84
C ILE A 146 -18.94 -38.26 -42.91
N GLN A 147 -20.14 -37.66 -42.97
CA GLN A 147 -21.16 -38.00 -43.96
C GLN A 147 -20.66 -37.78 -45.39
N ARG A 148 -19.93 -36.68 -45.65
CA ARG A 148 -19.30 -36.43 -46.95
C ARG A 148 -18.34 -37.56 -47.32
N LYS A 149 -17.47 -38.00 -46.42
CA LYS A 149 -16.55 -39.13 -46.67
C LYS A 149 -17.28 -40.44 -46.98
N VAL A 150 -18.34 -40.74 -46.23
CA VAL A 150 -19.17 -41.94 -46.47
C VAL A 150 -19.88 -41.86 -47.82
N ASN A 151 -20.45 -40.71 -48.18
CA ASN A 151 -21.09 -40.52 -49.49
C ASN A 151 -20.09 -40.69 -50.65
N TYR A 152 -18.87 -40.13 -50.52
CA TYR A 152 -17.81 -40.33 -51.52
C TYR A 152 -17.39 -41.81 -51.64
N ALA A 153 -17.30 -42.54 -50.53
CA ALA A 153 -16.98 -43.97 -50.54
C ALA A 153 -18.06 -44.81 -51.23
N LYS A 154 -19.36 -44.53 -50.97
CA LYS A 154 -20.48 -45.21 -51.63
C LYS A 154 -20.47 -45.04 -53.15
N ILE A 155 -20.23 -43.82 -53.62
CA ILE A 155 -20.16 -43.53 -55.07
C ILE A 155 -19.00 -44.27 -55.74
N HIS A 156 -17.89 -44.50 -55.01
CA HIS A 156 -16.74 -45.23 -55.54
C HIS A 156 -16.94 -46.76 -55.54
N THR A 157 -17.79 -47.30 -54.67
CA THR A 157 -18.07 -48.75 -54.58
C THR A 157 -19.17 -49.24 -55.51
N ASP A 158 -20.05 -48.34 -56.01
CA ASP A 158 -21.23 -48.70 -56.81
C ASP A 158 -20.95 -49.11 -58.27
N TYR A 159 -19.68 -49.38 -58.65
CA TYR A 159 -19.34 -49.93 -59.98
C TYR A 159 -19.27 -51.46 -60.04
N THR A 160 -19.69 -52.18 -58.99
CA THR A 160 -19.89 -53.64 -59.05
C THR A 160 -21.31 -54.00 -58.61
N VAL A 161 -22.06 -54.63 -59.52
CA VAL A 161 -23.45 -55.03 -59.30
C VAL A 161 -23.50 -56.15 -58.26
N LEU A 162 -23.76 -55.79 -56.99
CA LEU A 162 -24.16 -56.73 -55.93
C LEU A 162 -25.68 -56.69 -55.77
N THR A 163 -26.28 -57.87 -55.59
CA THR A 163 -27.72 -58.03 -55.44
C THR A 163 -28.21 -57.51 -54.09
N LYS A 164 -29.49 -57.13 -54.01
CA LYS A 164 -30.12 -56.48 -52.84
C LYS A 164 -29.94 -57.25 -51.52
N SER A 165 -29.82 -58.58 -51.57
CA SER A 165 -29.57 -59.45 -50.41
C SER A 165 -28.21 -59.20 -49.76
N ASP A 166 -27.19 -58.92 -50.56
CA ASP A 166 -25.80 -58.81 -50.10
C ASP A 166 -25.54 -57.43 -49.47
N LEU A 167 -26.26 -56.41 -49.96
CA LEU A 167 -26.25 -55.07 -49.40
C LEU A 167 -26.92 -55.02 -48.02
N ASP A 168 -28.06 -55.69 -47.86
CA ASP A 168 -28.80 -55.75 -46.59
C ASP A 168 -28.01 -56.53 -45.51
N GLN A 169 -27.32 -57.60 -45.89
CA GLN A 169 -26.43 -58.36 -44.99
C GLN A 169 -25.22 -57.54 -44.54
N LYS A 170 -24.63 -56.74 -45.44
CA LYS A 170 -23.46 -55.90 -45.14
C LYS A 170 -23.82 -54.67 -44.30
N ILE A 171 -25.00 -54.08 -44.53
CA ILE A 171 -25.54 -53.02 -43.67
C ILE A 171 -25.80 -53.57 -42.25
N ALA A 172 -26.30 -54.80 -42.14
CA ALA A 172 -26.52 -55.45 -40.85
C ALA A 172 -25.22 -55.80 -40.13
N SER A 173 -24.19 -56.28 -40.84
CA SER A 173 -22.86 -56.55 -40.24
C SER A 173 -22.18 -55.27 -39.78
N ASP A 174 -22.21 -54.22 -40.60
CA ASP A 174 -21.61 -52.93 -40.27
C ASP A 174 -22.34 -52.24 -39.09
N ALA A 175 -23.66 -52.43 -38.97
CA ALA A 175 -24.44 -51.96 -37.82
C ALA A 175 -24.10 -52.74 -36.53
N ALA A 176 -23.87 -54.05 -36.62
CA ALA A 176 -23.46 -54.88 -35.50
C ALA A 176 -22.04 -54.54 -35.02
N GLU A 177 -21.10 -54.33 -35.94
CA GLU A 177 -19.73 -53.91 -35.60
C GLU A 177 -19.69 -52.51 -34.98
N ARG A 178 -20.48 -51.56 -35.49
CA ARG A 178 -20.61 -50.24 -34.87
C ARG A 178 -21.18 -50.30 -33.46
N LYS A 179 -22.16 -51.17 -33.20
CA LYS A 179 -22.72 -51.35 -31.86
C LYS A 179 -21.68 -51.93 -30.90
N ARG A 180 -20.90 -52.92 -31.34
CA ARG A 180 -19.78 -53.49 -30.56
C ARG A 180 -18.70 -52.47 -30.24
N LEU A 181 -18.28 -51.65 -31.21
CA LEU A 181 -17.27 -50.61 -30.99
C LEU A 181 -17.74 -49.51 -30.02
N ILE A 182 -19.04 -49.16 -30.06
CA ILE A 182 -19.63 -48.20 -29.11
C ILE A 182 -19.71 -48.80 -27.70
N GLU A 183 -20.10 -50.06 -27.57
CA GLU A 183 -20.12 -50.77 -26.28
C GLU A 183 -18.70 -50.96 -25.71
N GLU A 184 -17.72 -51.26 -26.55
CA GLU A 184 -16.31 -51.39 -26.16
C GLU A 184 -15.69 -50.03 -25.75
N GLU A 185 -15.98 -48.96 -26.48
CA GLU A 185 -15.52 -47.61 -26.11
C GLU A 185 -16.20 -47.12 -24.82
N ALA A 186 -17.48 -47.44 -24.62
CA ALA A 186 -18.19 -47.15 -23.37
C ALA A 186 -17.60 -47.92 -22.19
N ALA A 187 -17.26 -49.20 -22.37
CA ALA A 187 -16.58 -50.01 -21.36
C ALA A 187 -15.18 -49.48 -21.03
N ARG A 188 -14.40 -49.05 -22.04
CA ARG A 188 -13.09 -48.40 -21.81
C ARG A 188 -13.21 -47.09 -21.03
N LYS A 189 -14.17 -46.23 -21.35
CA LYS A 189 -14.37 -44.97 -20.61
C LYS A 189 -14.83 -45.20 -19.17
N LEU A 190 -15.68 -46.20 -18.94
CA LEU A 190 -16.09 -46.56 -17.58
C LEU A 190 -14.90 -47.11 -16.76
N ALA A 191 -14.04 -47.92 -17.38
CA ALA A 191 -12.81 -48.42 -16.75
C ALA A 191 -11.78 -47.30 -16.48
N GLU A 192 -11.67 -46.32 -17.38
CA GLU A 192 -10.82 -45.13 -17.21
C GLU A 192 -11.34 -44.24 -16.07
N GLU A 193 -12.66 -43.99 -15.99
CA GLU A 193 -13.27 -43.23 -14.89
C GLU A 193 -13.13 -43.96 -13.54
N GLU A 194 -13.24 -45.30 -13.53
CA GLU A 194 -13.02 -46.11 -12.32
C GLU A 194 -11.54 -46.10 -11.89
N ALA A 195 -10.60 -46.14 -12.84
CA ALA A 195 -9.17 -46.01 -12.57
C ALA A 195 -8.80 -44.60 -12.05
N GLU A 196 -9.40 -43.54 -12.60
CA GLU A 196 -9.23 -42.18 -12.11
C GLU A 196 -9.77 -42.02 -10.68
N ARG A 197 -10.93 -42.62 -10.37
CA ARG A 197 -11.48 -42.63 -9.00
C ARG A 197 -10.59 -43.37 -8.02
N LYS A 198 -10.01 -44.52 -8.40
CA LYS A 198 -9.04 -45.25 -7.58
C LYS A 198 -7.76 -44.44 -7.35
N MET A 199 -7.21 -43.82 -8.41
CA MET A 199 -6.05 -42.91 -8.31
C MET A 199 -6.31 -41.70 -7.39
N LEU A 200 -7.53 -41.12 -7.42
CA LEU A 200 -7.92 -40.04 -6.53
C LEU A 200 -8.07 -40.51 -5.07
N ALA A 201 -8.66 -41.69 -4.86
CA ALA A 201 -8.77 -42.31 -3.54
C ALA A 201 -7.40 -42.65 -2.94
N ASP A 202 -6.47 -43.19 -3.73
CA ASP A 202 -5.10 -43.50 -3.31
C ASP A 202 -4.30 -42.22 -2.99
N LYS A 203 -4.50 -41.15 -3.78
CA LYS A 203 -3.92 -39.83 -3.48
C LYS A 203 -4.49 -39.23 -2.19
N GLU A 204 -5.79 -39.36 -1.95
CA GLU A 204 -6.42 -38.91 -0.70
C GLU A 204 -5.94 -39.72 0.51
N ALA A 205 -5.81 -41.04 0.38
CA ALA A 205 -5.25 -41.91 1.41
C ALA A 205 -3.78 -41.59 1.71
N SER A 206 -2.96 -41.36 0.68
CA SER A 206 -1.56 -40.93 0.82
C SER A 206 -1.44 -39.56 1.50
N LYS A 207 -2.33 -38.62 1.16
CA LYS A 207 -2.37 -37.29 1.79
C LYS A 207 -2.76 -37.39 3.27
N LYS A 208 -3.71 -38.26 3.62
CA LYS A 208 -4.15 -38.53 4.99
C LYS A 208 -3.07 -39.23 5.83
N ALA A 209 -2.29 -40.14 5.22
CA ALA A 209 -1.12 -40.77 5.86
C ALA A 209 0.05 -39.78 6.08
N LYS A 210 0.29 -38.87 5.12
CA LYS A 210 1.29 -37.80 5.28
C LYS A 210 0.92 -36.78 6.36
N THR A 211 -0.37 -36.44 6.51
CA THR A 211 -0.81 -35.57 7.61
C THR A 211 -0.70 -36.27 8.97
N ALA A 212 -0.98 -37.57 9.05
CA ALA A 212 -0.83 -38.34 10.29
C ALA A 212 0.65 -38.54 10.72
N ALA A 213 1.57 -38.70 9.76
CA ALA A 213 3.01 -38.78 10.04
C ALA A 213 3.65 -37.43 10.42
N ALA A 214 3.04 -36.31 10.03
CA ALA A 214 3.47 -34.97 10.43
C ALA A 214 3.00 -34.60 11.85
N GLU A 215 1.93 -35.21 12.36
CA GLU A 215 1.43 -35.03 13.72
C GLU A 215 2.19 -35.85 14.78
N SER A 216 2.96 -36.87 14.38
CA SER A 216 3.71 -37.75 15.30
C SER A 216 5.17 -37.37 15.52
N LYS A 217 5.61 -36.17 15.08
CA LYS A 217 7.00 -35.70 15.28
C LYS A 217 7.00 -34.26 15.80
N ALA A 218 6.82 -34.12 17.11
CA ALA A 218 7.09 -32.89 17.87
C ALA A 218 8.54 -32.93 18.42
N PRO A 219 9.22 -31.77 18.57
CA PRO A 219 10.62 -31.70 19.03
C PRO A 219 10.70 -31.73 20.56
N VAL A 220 11.74 -32.36 21.09
CA VAL A 220 12.10 -32.38 22.52
C VAL A 220 13.44 -31.64 22.67
N GLU A 221 13.44 -30.63 23.54
CA GLU A 221 14.62 -30.00 24.16
C GLU A 221 15.30 -31.01 25.09
N GLU A 222 16.64 -31.08 25.07
CA GLU A 222 17.46 -31.11 26.29
C GLU A 222 18.95 -30.93 25.93
N ASP A 223 19.60 -30.15 26.80
CA ASP A 223 21.02 -29.84 26.90
C ASP A 223 21.88 -31.07 27.22
N ASP A 224 23.18 -31.01 26.91
CA ASP A 224 24.29 -31.28 27.86
C ASP A 224 25.66 -31.38 27.15
N GLU A 225 26.51 -30.41 27.50
CA GLU A 225 27.96 -30.43 27.81
C GLU A 225 28.97 -31.37 27.10
N ASP A 226 30.02 -30.71 26.59
CA ASP A 226 31.47 -30.93 26.75
C ASP A 226 32.14 -32.26 26.33
N ASP A 227 33.05 -32.19 25.35
CA ASP A 227 34.50 -32.22 25.58
C ASP A 227 35.28 -32.26 24.25
N ASP A 228 36.23 -31.32 24.13
CA ASP A 228 37.59 -31.40 23.60
C ASP A 228 37.91 -32.29 22.39
N ASP A 229 38.49 -31.68 21.35
CA ASP A 229 39.90 -31.92 21.05
C ASP A 229 40.43 -30.90 20.03
N ASP A 230 41.67 -30.50 20.31
CA ASP A 230 42.56 -29.60 19.59
C ASP A 230 42.71 -29.92 18.10
N ASP A 231 43.04 -28.90 17.31
CA ASP A 231 44.27 -28.89 16.49
C ASP A 231 44.33 -27.64 15.59
N ASP A 232 45.40 -26.89 15.84
CA ASP A 232 46.32 -26.35 14.84
C ASP A 232 45.95 -25.11 14.00
N ASP A 233 46.65 -24.04 14.40
CA ASP A 233 47.67 -23.36 13.60
C ASP A 233 47.28 -22.20 12.66
N ASP A 234 47.96 -21.09 12.99
CA ASP A 234 48.72 -20.20 12.11
C ASP A 234 48.01 -19.11 11.29
N ASP A 235 48.34 -17.87 11.70
CA ASP A 235 49.00 -16.84 10.90
C ASP A 235 48.74 -16.83 9.39
N ASP A 236 48.14 -15.74 8.88
CA ASP A 236 48.87 -14.76 8.05
C ASP A 236 47.94 -13.64 7.50
N GLU A 237 48.45 -12.41 7.59
CA GLU A 237 48.11 -11.12 6.91
C GLU A 237 46.72 -10.46 7.04
#